data_AF-A0A1W9USW9-F1
#
_entry.id   AF-A0A1W9USW9-F1
#
_cell.length_a   1.000
_cell.length_b   1.000
_cell.length_c   1.000
_cell.angle_alpha   90.00
_cell.angle_beta   90.00
_cell.angle_gamma   90.00
#
_symmetry.space_group_name_H-M   'P 1'
#
loop_
_entity.id
_entity.type
_entity.pdbx_description
1 polymer ?
#
loop_
_entity_poly.entity_id
_entity_poly.type
_entity_poly.pdbx_seq_one_letter_code
_entity_poly.pdbx_strand_id
1 'polypeptide(L)'
;PRLIGVQAAGSSPLVDAWERGLEGWEMASVDAHSVADSIVAGLPRDRIKALRAARETGGAYVRVSDEEILAAIPALAQGCGVFAEPASAAAYAGLIEAVERGLVGRDDRVVVLATGSGLKDVASAMRAANVQPEIVKPTLAAVRRVLGNGRIGGNGG
;
A
#
# COMPACT_ATOMS: atom_id res chain seq x y z
N PRO A 1 6.32 19.79 5.39
CA PRO A 1 5.91 18.75 4.40
C PRO A 1 4.38 18.59 4.48
N ARG A 2 3.70 18.28 3.38
CA ARG A 2 2.27 17.94 3.40
C ARG A 2 2.11 16.52 3.95
N LEU A 3 1.16 16.30 4.86
CA LEU A 3 0.89 14.97 5.40
C LEU A 3 -0.32 14.35 4.70
N ILE A 4 -0.09 13.25 3.98
CA ILE A 4 -1.16 12.49 3.34
C ILE A 4 -1.39 11.23 4.16
N GLY A 5 -2.54 11.14 4.82
CA GLY A 5 -2.98 9.94 5.52
C GLY A 5 -3.61 8.95 4.55
N VAL A 6 -3.30 7.67 4.71
CA VAL A 6 -3.86 6.61 3.86
C VAL A 6 -4.60 5.61 4.73
N GLN A 7 -5.79 5.21 4.31
CA GLN A 7 -6.54 4.14 4.97
C GLN A 7 -7.08 3.14 3.96
N ALA A 8 -7.13 1.87 4.36
CA ALA A 8 -7.81 0.83 3.61
C ALA A 8 -9.31 1.11 3.55
N ALA A 9 -9.96 0.78 2.43
CA ALA A 9 -11.36 1.10 2.17
C ALA A 9 -12.30 0.58 3.27
N GLY A 10 -12.11 -0.67 3.70
CA GLY A 10 -12.88 -1.28 4.78
C GLY A 10 -12.52 -0.78 6.19
N SER A 11 -11.54 0.11 6.34
CA SER A 11 -11.14 0.72 7.61
C SER A 11 -10.73 2.19 7.43
N SER A 12 -11.61 3.00 6.84
CA SER A 12 -11.32 4.39 6.42
C SER A 12 -12.03 5.54 7.18
N PRO A 13 -12.25 5.48 8.51
CA PRO A 13 -13.04 6.51 9.21
C PRO A 13 -12.42 7.92 9.23
N LEU A 14 -11.09 8.07 9.10
CA LEU A 14 -10.46 9.39 8.97
C LEU A 14 -10.64 9.97 7.57
N VAL A 15 -10.65 9.13 6.52
CA VAL A 15 -11.03 9.57 5.17
C VAL A 15 -12.46 10.07 5.18
N ASP A 16 -13.39 9.31 5.75
CA ASP A 16 -14.80 9.71 5.85
C ASP A 16 -14.97 11.04 6.60
N ALA A 17 -14.26 11.19 7.73
CA ALA A 17 -14.27 12.43 8.51
C ALA A 17 -13.67 13.60 7.73
N TRP A 18 -12.58 13.37 6.99
CA TRP A 18 -11.95 14.37 6.14
C TRP A 18 -12.88 14.86 5.03
N GLU A 19 -13.50 13.95 4.29
CA GLU A 19 -14.42 14.24 3.18
C GLU A 19 -15.67 15.00 3.66
N ARG A 20 -16.14 14.69 4.88
CA ARG A 20 -17.30 15.34 5.50
C ARG A 20 -16.97 16.61 6.26
N GLY A 21 -15.69 16.98 6.38
CA GLY A 21 -15.26 18.14 7.17
C GLY A 21 -15.48 17.99 8.69
N LEU A 22 -15.54 16.77 9.20
CA LEU A 22 -15.78 16.48 10.61
C LEU A 22 -14.52 16.67 11.45
N GLU A 23 -14.71 17.05 12.69
CA GLU A 23 -13.70 17.04 13.73
C GLU A 23 -13.55 15.65 14.35
N GLY A 24 -12.35 15.36 14.88
CA GLY A 24 -12.06 14.03 15.41
C GLY A 24 -12.97 13.62 16.57
N TRP A 25 -13.50 14.55 17.35
CA TRP A 25 -14.44 14.26 18.43
C TRP A 25 -15.86 13.94 17.94
N GLU A 26 -16.21 14.27 16.68
CA GLU A 26 -17.50 13.96 16.07
C GLU A 26 -17.54 12.56 15.45
N MET A 27 -16.37 11.92 15.29
CA MET A 27 -16.26 10.58 14.74
C MET A 27 -16.85 9.53 15.69
N ALA A 28 -17.66 8.64 15.13
CA ALA A 28 -18.14 7.43 15.79
C ALA A 28 -17.32 6.21 15.35
N SER A 29 -17.33 5.15 16.16
CA SER A 29 -16.71 3.89 15.78
C SER A 29 -17.48 3.24 14.63
N VAL A 30 -16.74 2.70 13.66
CA VAL A 30 -17.28 1.88 12.57
C VAL A 30 -16.82 0.44 12.73
N ASP A 31 -17.55 -0.48 12.11
CA ASP A 31 -17.04 -1.84 11.90
C ASP A 31 -15.97 -1.79 10.82
N ALA A 32 -14.79 -2.37 11.08
CA ALA A 32 -13.61 -2.16 10.27
C ALA A 32 -12.92 -3.48 9.92
N HIS A 33 -12.52 -3.62 8.65
CA HIS A 33 -11.85 -4.80 8.12
C HIS A 33 -10.91 -4.43 6.97
N SER A 34 -9.84 -5.20 6.79
CA SER A 34 -8.91 -5.11 5.64
C SER A 34 -7.91 -6.26 5.71
N VAL A 35 -7.32 -6.65 4.57
CA VAL A 35 -6.12 -7.49 4.53
C VAL A 35 -4.92 -6.85 5.23
N ALA A 36 -4.90 -5.52 5.38
CA ALA A 36 -3.90 -4.77 6.14
C ALA A 36 -4.31 -4.64 7.61
N ASP A 37 -4.32 -5.77 8.32
CA ASP A 37 -4.78 -5.91 9.70
C ASP A 37 -4.21 -4.86 10.68
N SER A 38 -2.93 -4.51 10.51
CA SER A 38 -2.17 -3.62 11.39
C SER A 38 -2.63 -2.16 11.34
N ILE A 39 -3.46 -1.79 10.36
CA ILE A 39 -4.09 -0.47 10.24
C ILE A 39 -5.62 -0.52 10.36
N VAL A 40 -6.19 -1.67 10.74
CA VAL A 40 -7.63 -1.80 11.02
C VAL A 40 -7.97 -1.09 12.33
N ALA A 41 -8.67 0.03 12.23
CA ALA A 41 -9.06 0.85 13.37
C ALA A 41 -10.39 1.57 13.07
N GLY A 42 -11.49 1.01 13.59
CA GLY A 42 -12.83 1.60 13.46
C GLY A 42 -13.01 2.94 14.17
N LEU A 43 -12.18 3.23 15.17
CA LEU A 43 -12.08 4.56 15.79
C LEU A 43 -10.63 4.85 16.20
N PRO A 44 -9.83 5.51 15.34
CA PRO A 44 -8.43 5.78 15.65
C PRO A 44 -8.27 6.61 16.93
N ARG A 45 -7.34 6.18 17.80
CA ARG A 45 -7.13 6.80 19.12
C ARG A 45 -6.71 8.27 19.01
N ASP A 46 -5.78 8.56 18.11
CA ASP A 46 -5.24 9.91 17.88
C ASP A 46 -5.96 10.67 16.74
N ARG A 47 -7.21 10.32 16.40
CA ARG A 47 -7.98 10.91 15.29
C ARG A 47 -8.03 12.44 15.28
N ILE A 48 -8.13 13.08 16.45
CA ILE A 48 -8.12 14.55 16.58
C ILE A 48 -6.79 15.12 16.09
N LYS A 49 -5.67 14.53 16.53
CA LYS A 49 -4.32 14.97 16.13
C LYS A 49 -4.08 14.66 14.65
N ALA A 50 -4.53 13.50 14.18
CA ALA A 50 -4.33 13.05 12.82
C ALA A 50 -5.05 13.95 11.79
N LEU A 51 -6.31 14.29 12.02
CA LEU A 51 -7.06 15.23 11.16
C LEU A 51 -6.44 16.62 11.19
N ARG A 52 -6.13 17.11 12.40
CA ARG A 52 -5.49 18.42 12.59
C ARG A 52 -4.16 18.53 11.83
N ALA A 53 -3.29 17.53 11.95
CA ALA A 53 -1.98 17.52 11.30
C ALA A 53 -2.09 17.55 9.75
N ALA A 54 -3.05 16.82 9.18
CA ALA A 54 -3.30 16.88 7.74
C ALA A 54 -3.78 18.28 7.31
N ARG A 55 -4.70 18.90 8.07
CA ARG A 55 -5.19 20.27 7.78
C ARG A 55 -4.08 21.32 7.87
N GLU A 56 -3.35 21.34 8.98
CA GLU A 56 -2.30 22.34 9.25
C GLU A 56 -1.15 22.27 8.23
N THR A 57 -0.91 21.09 7.66
CA THR A 57 0.15 20.90 6.66
C THR A 57 -0.33 21.07 5.21
N GLY A 58 -1.61 21.40 4.98
CA GLY A 58 -2.20 21.42 3.63
C GLY A 58 -2.16 20.05 2.95
N GLY A 59 -2.27 18.99 3.75
CA GLY A 59 -2.27 17.60 3.33
C GLY A 59 -3.65 17.08 2.97
N ALA A 60 -3.83 15.76 3.04
CA ALA A 60 -5.05 15.09 2.62
C ALA A 60 -5.24 13.73 3.30
N TYR A 61 -6.40 13.14 3.12
CA TYR A 61 -6.63 11.71 3.34
C TYR A 61 -7.00 11.02 2.04
N VAL A 62 -6.52 9.80 1.87
CA VAL A 62 -6.72 8.96 0.69
C VAL A 62 -7.19 7.58 1.13
N ARG A 63 -8.14 7.03 0.36
CA ARG A 63 -8.69 5.69 0.55
C ARG A 63 -8.12 4.78 -0.54
N VAL A 64 -7.69 3.57 -0.16
CA VAL A 64 -7.21 2.54 -1.09
C VAL A 64 -7.88 1.20 -0.81
N SER A 65 -8.11 0.39 -1.83
CA SER A 65 -8.71 -0.94 -1.70
C SER A 65 -7.69 -1.98 -1.25
N ASP A 66 -8.18 -3.14 -0.78
CA ASP A 66 -7.31 -4.26 -0.42
C ASP A 66 -6.57 -4.82 -1.64
N GLU A 67 -7.18 -4.77 -2.82
CA GLU A 67 -6.57 -5.15 -4.09
C GLU A 67 -5.40 -4.22 -4.45
N GLU A 68 -5.57 -2.91 -4.28
CA GLU A 68 -4.51 -1.91 -4.50
C GLU A 68 -3.36 -2.10 -3.51
N ILE A 69 -3.68 -2.35 -2.23
CA ILE A 69 -2.69 -2.67 -1.19
C ILE A 69 -1.87 -3.91 -1.57
N LEU A 70 -2.54 -4.99 -2.02
CA LEU A 70 -1.86 -6.22 -2.41
C LEU A 70 -1.01 -6.02 -3.67
N ALA A 71 -1.50 -5.26 -4.65
CA ALA A 71 -0.75 -4.94 -5.87
C ALA A 71 0.50 -4.07 -5.58
N ALA A 72 0.47 -3.23 -4.55
CA ALA A 72 1.60 -2.40 -4.13
C ALA A 72 2.80 -3.20 -3.58
N ILE A 73 2.58 -4.39 -2.99
CA ILE A 73 3.63 -5.23 -2.41
C ILE A 73 4.68 -5.66 -3.46
N PRO A 74 4.31 -6.35 -4.57
CA PRO A 74 5.27 -6.73 -5.59
C PRO A 74 5.85 -5.52 -6.31
N ALA A 75 5.08 -4.44 -6.48
CA ALA A 75 5.58 -3.21 -7.11
C ALA A 75 6.75 -2.59 -6.33
N LEU A 76 6.65 -2.50 -5.00
CA LEU A 76 7.76 -2.05 -4.14
C LEU A 76 8.95 -3.01 -4.19
N ALA A 77 8.70 -4.32 -4.09
CA ALA A 77 9.76 -5.32 -4.08
C ALA A 77 10.56 -5.33 -5.39
N GLN A 78 9.87 -5.24 -6.53
CA GLN A 78 10.50 -5.25 -7.86
C GLN A 78 11.10 -3.90 -8.24
N GLY A 79 10.46 -2.79 -7.85
CA GLY A 79 10.87 -1.44 -8.24
C GLY A 79 12.04 -0.88 -7.44
N CYS A 80 12.14 -1.21 -6.15
CA CYS A 80 13.18 -0.64 -5.27
C CYS A 80 13.78 -1.64 -4.26
N GLY A 81 13.44 -2.93 -4.34
CA GLY A 81 13.96 -3.95 -3.44
C GLY A 81 13.38 -3.88 -2.02
N VAL A 82 12.28 -3.16 -1.82
CA VAL A 82 11.61 -3.04 -0.52
C VAL A 82 10.49 -4.06 -0.42
N PHE A 83 10.68 -5.06 0.44
CA PHE A 83 9.64 -6.05 0.71
C PHE A 83 8.80 -5.63 1.92
N ALA A 84 7.63 -5.05 1.65
CA ALA A 84 6.72 -4.47 2.64
C ALA A 84 5.56 -5.42 3.00
N GLU A 85 5.08 -5.35 4.24
CA GLU A 85 3.80 -5.96 4.64
C GLU A 85 2.61 -5.14 4.09
N PRO A 86 1.36 -5.68 4.09
CA PRO A 86 0.20 -4.97 3.54
C PRO A 86 -0.02 -3.56 4.10
N ALA A 87 0.07 -3.36 5.41
CA ALA A 87 -0.07 -2.04 6.04
C ALA A 87 0.98 -1.02 5.55
N SER A 88 2.20 -1.47 5.29
CA SER A 88 3.26 -0.62 4.73
C SER A 88 3.07 -0.37 3.24
N ALA A 89 2.60 -1.38 2.50
CA ALA A 89 2.26 -1.25 1.09
C ALA A 89 1.09 -0.28 0.85
N ALA A 90 0.16 -0.15 1.81
CA ALA A 90 -0.93 0.83 1.75
C ALA A 90 -0.43 2.26 1.59
N ALA A 91 0.68 2.65 2.23
CA ALA A 91 1.26 3.99 2.06
C ALA A 91 1.73 4.24 0.61
N TYR A 92 2.25 3.21 -0.07
CA TYR A 92 2.63 3.30 -1.47
C TYR A 92 1.42 3.29 -2.42
N ALA A 93 0.42 2.44 -2.16
CA ALA A 93 -0.84 2.48 -2.88
C ALA A 93 -1.49 3.88 -2.78
N GLY A 94 -1.47 4.48 -1.60
CA GLY A 94 -1.98 5.84 -1.41
C GLY A 94 -1.15 6.92 -2.10
N LEU A 95 0.14 6.70 -2.35
CA LEU A 95 0.94 7.59 -3.19
C LEU A 95 0.48 7.52 -4.65
N ILE A 96 0.23 6.32 -5.18
CA ILE A 96 -0.29 6.14 -6.54
C ILE A 96 -1.61 6.91 -6.68
N GLU A 97 -2.56 6.67 -5.78
CA GLU A 97 -3.85 7.35 -5.76
C GLU A 97 -3.71 8.88 -5.58
N ALA A 98 -2.77 9.33 -4.75
CA ALA A 98 -2.50 10.76 -4.56
C ALA A 98 -1.95 11.44 -5.83
N VAL A 99 -1.16 10.72 -6.63
CA VAL A 99 -0.71 11.20 -7.95
C VAL A 99 -1.88 11.26 -8.92
N GLU A 100 -2.72 10.23 -8.98
CA GLU A 100 -3.90 10.18 -9.85
C GLU A 100 -4.90 11.29 -9.56
N ARG A 101 -5.09 11.63 -8.28
CA ARG A 101 -5.93 12.76 -7.83
C ARG A 101 -5.27 14.13 -7.98
N GLY A 102 -4.03 14.20 -8.46
CA GLY A 102 -3.28 15.46 -8.56
C GLY A 102 -2.90 16.09 -7.22
N LEU A 103 -2.98 15.34 -6.11
CA LEU A 103 -2.51 15.78 -4.80
C LEU A 103 -0.98 15.84 -4.75
N VAL A 104 -0.30 14.95 -5.48
CA VAL A 104 1.15 14.89 -5.63
C VAL A 104 1.53 15.17 -7.09
N GLY A 105 2.40 16.15 -7.30
CA GLY A 105 2.91 16.53 -8.62
C GLY A 105 4.16 15.75 -9.02
N ARG A 106 4.50 15.78 -10.31
CA ARG A 106 5.69 15.10 -10.87
C ARG A 106 7.01 15.56 -10.25
N ASP A 107 7.07 16.82 -9.82
CA ASP A 107 8.30 17.43 -9.27
C ASP A 107 8.33 17.39 -7.72
N ASP A 108 7.30 16.83 -7.09
CA ASP A 108 7.26 16.68 -5.63
C ASP A 108 8.26 15.65 -5.15
N ARG A 109 8.90 15.95 -4.01
CA ARG A 109 9.73 14.99 -3.28
C ARG A 109 8.90 14.33 -2.21
N VAL A 110 8.68 13.03 -2.35
CA VAL A 110 7.82 12.24 -1.47
C VAL A 110 8.65 11.29 -0.62
N VAL A 111 8.27 11.14 0.64
CA VAL A 111 8.75 10.09 1.53
C VAL A 111 7.57 9.16 1.83
N VAL A 112 7.68 7.90 1.43
CA VAL A 112 6.71 6.84 1.77
C VAL A 112 7.20 6.11 3.02
N LEU A 113 6.37 6.07 4.05
CA LEU A 113 6.73 5.43 5.32
C LEU A 113 6.36 3.94 5.28
N ALA A 114 7.36 3.09 5.09
CA ALA A 114 7.23 1.65 5.30
C ALA A 114 7.50 1.34 6.78
N THR A 115 6.45 0.99 7.51
CA THR A 115 6.47 0.81 8.98
C THR A 115 6.71 -0.65 9.41
N GLY A 116 6.69 -1.60 8.48
CA GLY A 116 6.88 -3.02 8.74
C GLY A 116 7.37 -3.82 7.52
N SER A 117 8.06 -4.92 7.83
CA SER A 117 8.69 -5.81 6.86
C SER A 117 7.71 -6.88 6.39
N GLY A 118 7.75 -7.22 5.09
CA GLY A 118 6.97 -8.31 4.50
C GLY A 118 7.25 -9.69 5.11
N LEU A 119 8.34 -9.85 5.86
CA LEU A 119 8.62 -11.08 6.63
C LEU A 119 7.61 -11.33 7.77
N LYS A 120 6.84 -10.31 8.18
CA LYS A 120 5.78 -10.46 9.19
C LYS A 120 4.53 -11.15 8.65
N ASP A 121 4.26 -11.03 7.34
CA ASP A 121 3.08 -11.63 6.69
C ASP A 121 3.46 -12.20 5.31
N VAL A 122 4.16 -13.34 5.36
CA VAL A 122 4.58 -14.07 4.16
C VAL A 122 3.37 -14.60 3.38
N ALA A 123 2.25 -14.91 4.05
CA ALA A 123 1.08 -15.46 3.38
C ALA A 123 0.43 -14.44 2.44
N SER A 124 0.26 -13.19 2.88
CA SER A 124 -0.21 -12.11 2.01
C SER A 124 0.76 -11.79 0.88
N ALA A 125 2.07 -11.84 1.16
CA ALA A 125 3.08 -11.67 0.13
C ALA A 125 3.02 -12.77 -0.96
N MET A 126 2.83 -14.03 -0.57
CA MET A 126 2.69 -15.14 -1.51
C MET A 126 1.42 -15.01 -2.36
N ARG A 127 0.30 -14.56 -1.76
CA ARG A 127 -0.94 -14.25 -2.49
C ARG A 127 -0.74 -13.10 -3.49
N ALA A 128 -0.08 -12.03 -3.06
CA ALA A 128 0.19 -10.85 -3.88
C ALA A 128 1.15 -11.15 -5.04
N ALA A 129 2.16 -11.99 -4.83
CA ALA A 129 3.07 -12.40 -5.88
C ALA A 129 2.35 -13.18 -6.99
N ASN A 130 1.35 -13.99 -6.63
CA ASN A 130 0.60 -14.86 -7.55
C ASN A 130 1.52 -15.68 -8.49
N VAL A 131 2.73 -16.01 -8.03
CA VAL A 131 3.70 -16.81 -8.79
C VAL A 131 3.73 -18.22 -8.20
N GLN A 132 3.46 -19.21 -9.05
CA GLN A 132 3.78 -20.59 -8.76
C GLN A 132 5.11 -20.92 -9.43
N PRO A 133 6.14 -21.37 -8.66
CA PRO A 133 7.41 -21.74 -9.26
C PRO A 133 7.21 -22.91 -10.21
N GLU A 134 7.77 -22.82 -11.42
CA GLU A 134 7.72 -23.93 -12.37
C GLU A 134 8.55 -25.11 -11.84
N ILE A 135 7.88 -26.25 -11.62
CA ILE A 135 8.51 -27.47 -11.10
C ILE A 135 9.19 -28.20 -12.27
N VAL A 136 10.52 -28.33 -12.19
CA VAL A 136 11.34 -29.00 -13.22
C VAL A 136 12.01 -30.27 -12.69
N LYS A 137 12.33 -31.19 -13.60
CA LYS A 137 13.18 -32.35 -13.28
C LYS A 137 14.55 -31.90 -12.75
N PRO A 138 15.21 -32.65 -11.84
CA PRO A 138 16.51 -32.30 -11.25
C PRO A 138 17.66 -32.51 -12.25
N THR A 139 17.61 -31.80 -13.38
CA THR A 139 18.57 -31.89 -14.48
C THR A 139 18.85 -30.50 -15.05
N LEU A 140 20.11 -30.23 -15.39
CA LEU A 140 20.51 -28.97 -16.00
C LEU A 140 19.75 -28.68 -17.31
N ALA A 141 19.42 -29.72 -18.08
CA ALA A 141 18.65 -29.59 -19.31
C ALA A 141 17.22 -29.07 -19.07
N ALA A 142 16.54 -29.54 -18.00
CA ALA A 142 15.21 -29.06 -17.67
C ALA A 142 15.24 -27.60 -17.19
N VAL A 143 16.23 -27.22 -16.37
CA VAL A 143 16.44 -25.83 -15.93
C VAL A 143 16.72 -24.90 -17.12
N ARG A 144 17.65 -25.28 -18.01
CA ARG A 144 17.98 -24.49 -19.21
C ARG A 144 16.78 -24.27 -20.13
N ARG A 145 15.87 -25.24 -20.25
CA ARG A 145 14.67 -25.11 -21.08
C ARG A 145 13.74 -24.01 -20.56
N VAL A 146 13.50 -23.99 -19.25
CA VAL A 146 12.62 -23.00 -18.62
C VAL A 146 13.24 -21.60 -18.68
N LEU A 147 14.52 -21.49 -18.36
CA LEU A 147 15.23 -20.20 -18.45
C LEU A 147 15.42 -19.71 -19.90
N GLY A 148 15.57 -20.61 -20.87
CA GLY A 148 15.76 -20.29 -22.29
C GLY A 148 14.48 -19.90 -23.02
N ASN A 149 13.32 -20.38 -22.57
CA ASN A 149 12.01 -19.99 -23.10
C ASN A 149 11.47 -18.71 -22.42
N GLY A 150 11.97 -18.38 -21.23
CA GLY A 150 11.67 -17.12 -20.55
C GLY A 150 12.55 -15.99 -21.05
N ARG A 151 12.19 -15.37 -22.18
CA ARG A 151 12.67 -14.01 -22.48
C ARG A 151 12.26 -13.11 -21.31
N ILE A 152 13.25 -12.68 -20.54
CA ILE A 152 13.10 -11.63 -19.54
C ILE A 152 12.59 -10.40 -20.31
N GLY A 153 11.34 -10.01 -20.08
CA GLY A 153 10.64 -8.91 -20.75
C GLY A 153 11.18 -7.53 -20.36
N GLY A 154 12.47 -7.28 -20.58
CA GLY A 154 13.03 -5.94 -20.58
C GLY A 154 12.72 -5.27 -21.92
N ASN A 155 11.64 -4.49 -21.97
CA ASN A 155 11.47 -3.49 -23.03
C ASN A 155 12.51 -2.38 -22.81
N GLY A 156 13.63 -2.51 -23.51
CA GLY A 156 14.45 -1.36 -23.91
C GLY A 156 13.94 -0.86 -25.26
N GLY A 157 13.44 0.36 -25.27
CA GLY A 157 12.97 1.12 -26.43
C GLY A 157 12.50 2.49 -25.98
#